data_AF-A0A5Q4FTV4-F1
#
_entry.id   AF-A0A5Q4FTV4-F1
#
_cell.length_a   1.000
_cell.length_b   1.000
_cell.length_c   1.000
_cell.angle_alpha   90.00
_cell.angle_beta   90.00
_cell.angle_gamma   90.00
#
_symmetry.space_group_name_H-M   'P 1'
#
loop_
_entity.id
_entity.type
_entity.pdbx_description
1 polymer ?
#
loop_
_entity_poly.entity_id
_entity_poly.type
_entity_poly.pdbx_seq_one_letter_code
_entity_poly.pdbx_strand_id
1 'polypeptide(L)'
;MTDGSSRWLSQHDRDRLRATRRLVVVGAIFGMLSAGALGFLGFDGRVGFAMVMAGTAVGAVGAALWTIVFAIVDEARRAPVALARVLISLGLFAGGAALLVMVAALAGLND
;
A
#
# COMPACT_ATOMS: atom_id res chain seq x y z
N MET A 1 33.14 -18.09 6.44
CA MET A 1 32.84 -16.74 5.93
C MET A 1 31.43 -16.72 5.35
N THR A 2 30.41 -16.64 6.19
CA THR A 2 28.98 -16.72 5.79
C THR A 2 28.07 -15.74 6.55
N ASP A 3 28.58 -15.06 7.59
CA ASP A 3 27.79 -14.14 8.43
C ASP A 3 27.52 -12.76 7.80
N GLY A 4 28.32 -12.35 6.80
CA GLY A 4 28.17 -11.05 6.15
C GLY A 4 26.99 -10.99 5.16
N SER A 5 26.78 -12.05 4.39
CA SER A 5 25.74 -12.10 3.36
C SER A 5 24.33 -12.25 3.94
N SER A 6 24.17 -13.03 5.02
CA SER A 6 22.88 -13.23 5.70
C SER A 6 22.40 -11.96 6.40
N ARG A 7 23.30 -11.22 7.07
CA ARG A 7 22.98 -9.92 7.70
C ARG A 7 22.58 -8.87 6.66
N TRP A 8 23.31 -8.79 5.55
CA TRP A 8 23.04 -7.84 4.47
C TRP A 8 21.68 -8.11 3.81
N LEU A 9 21.37 -9.37 3.46
CA LEU A 9 20.05 -9.76 2.97
C LEU A 9 18.92 -9.39 3.96
N SER A 10 19.12 -9.60 5.27
CA SER A 10 18.11 -9.24 6.27
C SER A 10 17.87 -7.73 6.41
N GLN A 11 18.89 -6.90 6.17
CA GLN A 11 18.77 -5.44 6.25
C GLN A 11 18.07 -4.91 5.00
N HIS A 12 18.46 -5.42 3.84
CA HIS A 12 17.88 -5.08 2.56
C HIS A 12 16.37 -5.39 2.50
N ASP A 13 15.95 -6.54 3.05
CA ASP A 13 14.54 -6.89 3.20
C ASP A 13 13.79 -5.93 4.13
N ARG A 14 14.41 -5.56 5.26
CA ARG A 14 13.80 -4.64 6.23
C ARG A 14 13.61 -3.24 5.65
N ASP A 15 14.57 -2.74 4.89
CA ASP A 15 14.48 -1.41 4.29
C ASP A 15 13.42 -1.37 3.18
N ARG A 16 13.28 -2.44 2.41
CA ARG A 16 12.18 -2.58 1.45
C ARG A 16 10.82 -2.64 2.12
N LEU A 17 10.68 -3.41 3.20
CA LEU A 17 9.43 -3.45 3.98
C LEU A 17 9.09 -2.09 4.60
N ARG A 18 10.09 -1.33 5.05
CA ARG A 18 9.89 0.06 5.52
C ARG A 18 9.40 0.97 4.40
N ALA A 19 9.96 0.86 3.19
CA ALA A 19 9.50 1.62 2.04
C ALA A 19 8.05 1.26 1.67
N THR A 20 7.72 -0.03 1.59
CA THR A 20 6.34 -0.52 1.38
C THR A 20 5.38 0.04 2.42
N ARG A 21 5.75 -0.02 3.71
CA ARG A 21 4.95 0.54 4.81
C ARG A 21 4.77 2.05 4.66
N ARG A 22 5.82 2.78 4.29
CA ARG A 22 5.75 4.24 4.06
C ARG A 22 4.77 4.58 2.95
N LEU A 23 4.74 3.82 1.85
CA LEU A 23 3.78 4.06 0.76
C LEU A 23 2.33 3.91 1.23
N VAL A 24 2.03 2.87 2.00
CA VAL A 24 0.69 2.69 2.60
C VAL A 24 0.34 3.85 3.52
N VAL A 25 1.26 4.23 4.41
CA VAL A 25 1.06 5.32 5.36
C VAL A 25 0.86 6.66 4.65
N VAL A 26 1.64 6.95 3.60
CA VAL A 26 1.50 8.17 2.80
C VAL A 26 0.12 8.21 2.13
N GLY A 27 -0.35 7.10 1.56
CA GLY A 27 -1.70 7.02 1.00
C GLY A 27 -2.79 7.30 2.05
N ALA A 28 -2.67 6.71 3.24
CA ALA A 28 -3.61 6.94 4.34
C ALA A 28 -3.59 8.40 4.82
N ILE A 29 -2.41 9.00 5.00
CA ILE A 29 -2.26 10.41 5.37
C ILE A 29 -2.89 11.31 4.31
N PHE A 30 -2.62 11.04 3.04
CA PHE A 30 -3.22 11.80 1.94
C PHE A 30 -4.76 11.72 1.99
N GLY A 31 -5.31 10.53 2.19
CA GLY A 31 -6.76 10.34 2.37
C GLY A 31 -7.33 11.11 3.56
N MET A 32 -6.62 11.13 4.71
CA MET A 32 -7.01 11.92 5.89
C MET A 32 -6.96 13.42 5.62
N LEU A 33 -5.93 13.92 4.94
CA LEU A 33 -5.81 15.33 4.60
C LEU A 33 -6.93 15.76 3.63
N SER A 34 -7.22 14.94 2.61
CA SER A 34 -8.33 15.18 1.69
C SER A 34 -9.69 15.17 2.41
N ALA A 35 -9.90 14.22 3.33
CA ALA A 35 -11.11 14.16 4.14
C ALA A 35 -11.27 15.40 5.04
N GLY A 36 -10.18 15.85 5.67
CA GLY A 36 -10.17 17.07 6.47
C GLY A 36 -10.51 18.30 5.64
N ALA A 37 -9.89 18.45 4.46
CA ALA A 37 -10.16 19.55 3.54
C ALA A 37 -11.63 19.58 3.09
N LEU A 38 -12.23 18.42 2.78
CA LEU A 38 -13.65 18.32 2.44
C LEU A 38 -14.56 18.65 3.63
N GLY A 39 -14.18 18.23 4.84
CA GLY A 39 -14.89 18.61 6.06
C GLY A 39 -14.93 20.13 6.26
N PHE A 40 -13.81 20.84 6.00
CA PHE A 40 -13.78 22.31 6.04
C PHE A 40 -14.68 22.96 4.98
N LEU A 41 -14.91 22.28 3.85
CA LEU A 41 -15.81 22.73 2.79
C LEU A 41 -17.28 22.36 3.02
N GLY A 42 -17.60 21.73 4.16
CA GLY A 42 -18.98 21.38 4.54
C GLY A 42 -19.52 20.11 3.88
N PHE A 43 -18.66 19.27 3.30
CA PHE A 43 -19.08 17.96 2.79
C PHE A 43 -19.44 17.01 3.94
N ASP A 44 -20.34 16.06 3.64
CA ASP A 44 -20.76 15.04 4.59
C ASP A 44 -19.59 14.12 5.00
N GLY A 45 -19.60 13.66 6.25
CA GLY A 45 -18.59 12.79 6.83
C GLY A 45 -18.43 11.46 6.07
N ARG A 46 -19.47 11.00 5.37
CA ARG A 46 -19.42 9.83 4.48
C ARG A 46 -18.44 10.02 3.32
N VAL A 47 -18.44 11.21 2.72
CA VAL A 47 -17.52 11.57 1.62
C VAL A 47 -16.09 11.64 2.15
N GLY A 48 -15.91 12.23 3.34
CA GLY A 48 -14.61 12.24 4.02
C GLY A 48 -14.08 10.83 4.29
N PHE A 49 -14.92 9.94 4.83
CA PHE A 49 -14.56 8.55 5.07
C PHE A 49 -14.19 7.80 3.77
N ALA A 50 -14.95 8.01 2.69
CA ALA A 50 -14.65 7.45 1.38
C ALA A 50 -13.27 7.91 0.87
N MET A 51 -12.89 9.17 1.09
CA MET A 51 -11.56 9.68 0.72
C MET A 51 -10.42 9.05 1.54
N VAL A 52 -10.64 8.79 2.83
CA VAL A 52 -9.66 8.05 3.64
C VAL A 52 -9.45 6.64 3.08
N MET A 53 -10.53 5.93 2.76
CA MET A 53 -10.45 4.59 2.19
C MET A 53 -9.81 4.58 0.81
N ALA A 54 -10.18 5.52 -0.06
CA ALA A 54 -9.59 5.67 -1.39
C ALA A 54 -8.09 5.99 -1.32
N GLY A 55 -7.68 6.94 -0.47
CA GLY A 55 -6.26 7.25 -0.27
C GLY A 55 -5.46 6.07 0.25
N THR A 56 -6.01 5.33 1.21
CA THR A 56 -5.40 4.10 1.74
C THR A 56 -5.29 3.02 0.68
N ALA A 57 -6.32 2.86 -0.17
CA ALA A 57 -6.30 1.91 -1.28
C ALA A 57 -5.21 2.25 -2.31
N VAL A 58 -5.08 3.52 -2.69
CA VAL A 58 -4.01 3.99 -3.58
C VAL A 58 -2.63 3.71 -2.97
N GLY A 59 -2.46 3.99 -1.68
CA GLY A 59 -1.23 3.67 -0.95
C GLY A 59 -0.91 2.17 -0.95
N ALA A 60 -1.92 1.31 -0.75
CA ALA A 60 -1.78 -0.14 -0.76
C ALA A 60 -1.43 -0.69 -2.15
N VAL A 61 -2.11 -0.22 -3.20
CA VAL A 61 -1.82 -0.60 -4.59
C VAL A 61 -0.42 -0.13 -5.00
N GLY A 62 -0.06 1.12 -4.68
CA GLY A 62 1.29 1.64 -4.92
C GLY A 62 2.38 0.83 -4.21
N ALA A 63 2.12 0.45 -2.96
CA ALA A 63 3.02 -0.42 -2.19
C ALA A 63 3.14 -1.84 -2.81
N ALA A 64 2.03 -2.41 -3.30
CA ALA A 64 2.03 -3.69 -3.99
C ALA A 64 2.85 -3.64 -5.30
N LEU A 65 2.63 -2.61 -6.13
CA LEU A 65 3.38 -2.38 -7.36
C LEU A 65 4.87 -2.19 -7.09
N TRP A 66 5.21 -1.40 -6.07
CA TRP A 66 6.59 -1.23 -5.61
C TRP A 66 7.24 -2.58 -5.29
N THR A 67 6.58 -3.43 -4.49
CA THR A 67 7.11 -4.76 -4.16
C THR A 67 7.27 -5.67 -5.37
N ILE A 68 6.36 -5.61 -6.36
CA ILE A 68 6.45 -6.39 -7.59
C ILE A 68 7.62 -5.93 -8.46
N VAL A 69 7.81 -4.61 -8.64
CA VAL A 69 8.94 -4.08 -9.41
C VAL A 69 10.27 -4.53 -8.81
N PHE A 70 10.41 -4.50 -7.49
CA PHE A 70 11.61 -4.98 -6.83
C PHE A 70 11.81 -6.50 -6.95
N ALA A 71 10.72 -7.28 -6.96
CA ALA A 71 10.80 -8.71 -7.21
C ALA A 71 11.29 -9.01 -8.64
N ILE A 72 10.83 -8.25 -9.65
CA ILE A 72 11.31 -8.37 -11.05
C ILE A 72 12.79 -8.03 -11.14
N VAL A 73 13.23 -6.94 -10.49
CA VAL A 73 14.65 -6.55 -10.47
C VAL A 73 15.52 -7.61 -9.77
N ASP A 74 15.03 -8.22 -8.70
CA ASP A 74 15.75 -9.29 -7.99
C ASP A 74 15.85 -10.57 -8.85
N GLU A 75 14.77 -10.95 -9.56
CA GLU A 75 14.77 -12.09 -10.48
C GLU A 75 15.77 -11.86 -11.64
N ALA A 76 15.78 -10.65 -12.21
CA ALA A 76 16.76 -10.25 -13.22
C ALA A 76 18.22 -10.32 -12.71
N ARG A 77 18.42 -10.15 -11.40
CA ARG A 77 19.72 -10.27 -10.73
C ARG A 77 20.00 -11.67 -10.19
N ARG A 78 19.12 -12.66 -10.44
CA ARG A 78 19.20 -14.03 -9.89
C ARG A 78 19.28 -14.08 -8.36
N ALA A 79 18.71 -13.08 -7.69
CA ALA A 79 18.59 -13.07 -6.24
C ALA A 79 17.34 -13.88 -5.81
N PRO A 80 17.41 -14.64 -4.71
CA PRO A 80 16.26 -15.41 -4.24
C PRO A 80 15.12 -14.47 -3.83
N VAL A 81 13.97 -14.59 -4.49
CA VAL A 81 12.75 -13.87 -4.12
C VAL A 81 12.02 -14.64 -3.02
N ALA A 82 11.92 -14.07 -1.83
CA ALA A 82 11.17 -14.69 -0.74
C ALA A 82 9.66 -14.73 -1.05
N LEU A 83 9.05 -15.93 -0.96
CA LEU A 83 7.60 -16.14 -1.16
C LEU A 83 6.74 -15.24 -0.28
N ALA A 84 7.22 -14.89 0.91
CA ALA A 84 6.58 -13.93 1.82
C ALA A 84 6.36 -12.55 1.17
N ARG A 85 7.27 -12.07 0.31
CA ARG A 85 7.13 -10.77 -0.37
C ARG A 85 6.00 -10.78 -1.40
N VAL A 86 5.80 -11.91 -2.07
CA VAL A 86 4.71 -12.12 -3.04
C VAL A 86 3.37 -12.17 -2.30
N LEU A 87 3.30 -12.84 -1.15
CA LEU A 87 2.08 -12.85 -0.33
C LEU A 87 1.75 -11.45 0.21
N ILE A 88 2.76 -10.67 0.60
CA ILE A 88 2.57 -9.28 1.04
C ILE A 88 2.02 -8.41 -0.10
N SER A 89 2.61 -8.50 -1.30
CA SER A 89 2.13 -7.71 -2.44
C SER A 89 0.70 -8.09 -2.83
N LEU A 90 0.37 -9.39 -2.84
CA LEU A 90 -0.96 -9.89 -3.10
C LEU A 90 -1.96 -9.41 -2.04
N GLY A 91 -1.58 -9.48 -0.76
CA GLY A 91 -2.40 -9.01 0.36
C GLY A 91 -2.67 -7.51 0.30
N LEU A 92 -1.65 -6.71 -0.05
CA LEU A 92 -1.79 -5.26 -0.24
C LEU A 92 -2.71 -4.94 -1.42
N PHE A 93 -2.56 -5.67 -2.53
CA PHE A 93 -3.42 -5.49 -3.70
C PHE A 93 -4.88 -5.86 -3.39
N ALA A 94 -5.12 -7.03 -2.79
CA ALA A 94 -6.46 -7.47 -2.40
C ALA A 94 -7.10 -6.54 -1.37
N GLY A 95 -6.34 -6.09 -0.37
CA GLY A 95 -6.81 -5.12 0.62
C GLY A 95 -7.16 -3.78 -0.02
N GLY A 96 -6.33 -3.27 -0.94
CA GLY A 96 -6.63 -2.07 -1.72
C GLY A 96 -7.89 -2.20 -2.56
N ALA A 97 -8.06 -3.35 -3.25
CA ALA A 97 -9.26 -3.63 -4.03
C ALA A 97 -10.52 -3.69 -3.15
N ALA A 98 -10.46 -4.33 -1.98
CA ALA A 98 -11.57 -4.39 -1.04
C ALA A 98 -11.99 -2.99 -0.56
N LEU A 99 -11.02 -2.12 -0.24
CA LEU A 99 -11.28 -0.73 0.11
C LEU A 99 -11.98 0.03 -1.03
N LEU A 100 -11.54 -0.15 -2.27
CA LEU A 100 -12.19 0.48 -3.43
C LEU A 100 -13.62 -0.04 -3.64
N VAL A 101 -13.85 -1.33 -3.46
CA VAL A 101 -15.22 -1.91 -3.50
C VAL A 101 -16.11 -1.29 -2.43
N MET A 102 -15.60 -1.11 -1.21
CA MET A 102 -16.37 -0.44 -0.15
C MET A 102 -16.65 1.04 -0.50
N VAL A 103 -15.68 1.75 -1.10
CA VAL A 103 -15.88 3.13 -1.58
C VAL A 103 -16.97 3.17 -2.66
N ALA A 104 -16.95 2.25 -3.62
CA ALA A 104 -17.97 2.17 -4.67
C ALA A 104 -19.36 1.84 -4.09
N ALA A 105 -19.44 0.93 -3.12
CA ALA A 105 -20.69 0.61 -2.42
C ALA A 105 -21.24 1.83 -1.65
N LEU A 106 -20.37 2.60 -0.99
CA LEU A 106 -20.75 3.85 -0.33
C LEU A 106 -21.28 4.90 -1.32
N ALA A 107 -20.69 4.98 -2.51
CA ALA A 107 -21.15 5.89 -3.57
C ALA A 107 -22.50 5.46 -4.16
N GLY A 108 -22.69 4.17 -4.44
CA GLY A 108 -23.93 3.63 -5.02
C GLY A 108 -25.13 3.59 -4.07
N LEU A 109 -24.95 3.83 -2.77
CA LEU A 109 -26.05 4.03 -1.81
C LEU A 109 -26.67 5.44 -1.88
N ASN A 110 -26.07 6.36 -2.64
CA ASN A 110 -26.54 7.74 -2.79
C ASN A 110 -27.30 7.99 -4.11
N ASP A 111 -27.40 7.00 -5.00
CA ASP A 111 -28.25 7.01 -6.20
C ASP A 111 -29.64 6.41 -5.89
#